data_AF-A0ABD5CKN6-F1
#
_entry.id   AF-A0ABD5CKN6-F1
#
_cell.length_a   1.000
_cell.length_b   1.000
_cell.length_c   1.000
_cell.angle_alpha   90.00
_cell.angle_beta   90.00
_cell.angle_gamma   90.00
#
_symmetry.space_group_name_H-M   'P 1'
#
loop_
_entity.id
_entity.type
_entity.pdbx_description
1 polymer ?
#
loop_
_entity_poly.entity_id
_entity_poly.type
_entity_poly.pdbx_seq_one_letter_code
_entity_poly.pdbx_strand_id
1 'polypeptide(L)'
;MLTPHPQLVLEQLVANAKGLKRKNLNLLQTICDEHFKTKAVDFSLATIGRLSERAGGISRKALYNATSADYQALIRAWAAFSAGGKAHLSKVPTPLQDNGLLLQIPDPAVRALVGAAFAERNRLRSEVTLLKRSTNIVVDRRTCAPSTPVTVVNGSEIYAPAPTLTDSERRALKKAASPTFLSGESWTEGVSGEVKNGRGRTLFDPGFLTALRKVLGETHGDGS
;
A
#
# COMPACT_ATOMS: atom_id res chain seq x y z
N MET A 1 31.96 19.99 -6.49
CA MET A 1 31.99 19.64 -7.92
C MET A 1 31.19 20.72 -8.65
N LEU A 2 31.85 21.56 -9.45
CA LEU A 2 31.19 22.62 -10.25
C LEU A 2 30.28 21.92 -11.27
N THR A 3 28.97 22.14 -11.19
CA THR A 3 28.04 21.62 -12.20
C THR A 3 28.33 22.32 -13.53
N PRO A 4 28.66 21.59 -14.61
CA PRO A 4 28.98 22.21 -15.89
C PRO A 4 27.74 22.96 -16.41
N HIS A 5 27.93 24.24 -16.75
CA HIS A 5 26.87 25.07 -17.31
C HIS A 5 26.37 24.44 -18.63
N PRO A 6 25.06 24.27 -18.83
CA PRO A 6 24.50 23.52 -19.96
C PRO A 6 24.93 24.09 -21.34
N GLN A 7 25.24 25.38 -21.41
CA GLN A 7 25.78 26.03 -22.60
C GLN A 7 27.13 25.45 -23.07
N LEU A 8 28.04 25.13 -22.14
CA LEU A 8 29.35 24.56 -22.48
C LEU A 8 29.20 23.14 -23.04
N VAL A 9 28.24 22.38 -22.50
CA VAL A 9 27.90 21.04 -23.01
C VAL A 9 27.31 21.14 -24.41
N LEU A 10 26.43 22.12 -24.67
CA LEU A 10 25.90 22.36 -26.00
C LEU A 10 27.00 22.67 -27.01
N GLU A 11 27.93 23.57 -26.69
CA GLU A 11 29.03 23.95 -27.58
C GLU A 11 29.88 22.73 -27.99
N GLN A 12 30.21 21.87 -27.03
CA GLN A 12 30.93 20.62 -27.28
C GLN A 12 30.15 19.66 -28.18
N LEU A 13 28.84 19.53 -27.96
CA LEU A 13 27.99 18.64 -28.76
C LEU A 13 27.76 19.17 -30.18
N VAL A 14 27.60 20.49 -30.33
CA VAL A 14 27.40 21.16 -31.62
C VAL A 14 28.66 21.14 -32.48
N ALA A 15 29.84 21.23 -31.87
CA ALA A 15 31.12 21.09 -32.56
C ALA A 15 31.26 19.70 -33.22
N ASN A 16 30.78 18.65 -32.54
CA ASN A 16 30.85 17.27 -33.02
C ASN A 16 29.64 16.86 -33.89
N ALA A 17 28.53 17.62 -33.85
CA ALA A 17 27.31 17.30 -34.58
C ALA A 17 27.19 18.04 -35.91
N LYS A 18 26.74 17.34 -36.96
CA LYS A 18 26.47 17.91 -38.29
C LYS A 18 24.99 17.75 -38.69
N GLY A 19 24.51 18.64 -39.55
CA GLY A 19 23.19 18.54 -40.19
C GLY A 19 22.00 18.55 -39.21
N LEU A 20 21.12 17.54 -39.34
CA LEU A 20 19.89 17.41 -38.57
C LEU A 20 20.13 17.33 -37.05
N LYS A 21 21.23 16.70 -36.63
CA LYS A 21 21.57 16.55 -35.21
C LYS A 21 21.82 17.90 -34.54
N ARG A 22 22.50 18.82 -35.24
CA ARG A 22 22.74 20.19 -34.77
C ARG A 22 21.43 20.98 -34.65
N LYS A 23 20.53 20.86 -35.63
CA LYS A 23 19.20 21.49 -35.58
C LYS A 23 18.40 21.03 -34.35
N ASN A 24 18.38 19.72 -34.10
CA ASN A 24 17.67 19.14 -32.96
C ASN A 24 18.30 19.52 -31.61
N LEU A 25 19.63 19.59 -31.52
CA LEU A 25 20.33 20.06 -30.31
C LEU A 25 20.00 21.53 -29.99
N ASN A 26 19.99 22.39 -31.00
CA ASN A 26 19.62 23.81 -30.82
C ASN A 26 18.15 23.94 -30.41
N LEU A 27 17.24 23.16 -31.01
CA LEU A 27 15.83 23.16 -30.61
C LEU A 27 15.64 22.70 -29.16
N LEU A 28 16.34 21.64 -28.75
CA LEU A 28 16.33 21.18 -27.36
C LEU A 28 16.87 22.25 -26.40
N GLN A 29 17.89 22.99 -26.81
CA GLN A 29 18.40 24.11 -26.00
C GLN A 29 17.32 25.17 -25.78
N THR A 30 16.64 25.62 -26.84
CA THR A 30 15.57 26.62 -26.75
C THR A 30 14.45 26.14 -25.83
N ILE A 31 14.02 24.88 -25.98
CA ILE A 31 12.97 24.28 -25.14
C ILE A 31 13.41 24.23 -23.67
N CYS A 32 14.64 23.80 -23.39
CA CYS A 32 15.16 23.75 -22.03
C CYS A 32 15.29 25.15 -21.40
N ASP A 33 15.69 26.15 -22.16
CA ASP A 33 15.79 27.54 -21.70
C ASP A 33 14.40 28.13 -21.38
N GLU A 34 13.40 27.94 -22.25
CA GLU A 34 12.01 28.35 -21.99
C GLU A 34 11.41 27.62 -20.78
N HIS A 35 11.67 26.31 -20.67
CA HIS A 35 11.24 25.51 -19.52
C HIS A 35 11.90 25.98 -18.22
N PHE A 36 13.18 26.37 -18.27
CA PHE A 36 13.92 26.93 -17.14
C PHE A 36 13.39 28.31 -16.72
N LYS A 37 13.11 29.20 -17.69
CA LYS A 37 12.51 30.53 -17.44
C LYS A 37 11.15 30.44 -16.74
N THR A 38 10.41 29.37 -16.99
CA THR A 38 9.13 29.07 -16.33
C THR A 38 9.30 28.57 -14.87
N LYS A 39 10.54 28.53 -14.35
CA LYS A 39 10.92 28.00 -13.03
C LYS A 39 10.50 26.54 -12.82
N ALA A 40 10.36 25.78 -13.89
CA ALA A 40 10.04 24.36 -13.80
C ALA A 40 11.29 23.57 -13.34
N VAL A 41 11.09 22.61 -12.44
CA VAL A 41 12.16 21.77 -11.89
C VAL A 41 12.35 20.49 -12.70
N ASP A 42 11.35 20.11 -13.50
CA ASP A 42 11.24 18.77 -14.10
C ASP A 42 11.91 18.66 -15.48
N PHE A 43 13.23 18.49 -15.50
CA PHE A 43 14.01 18.23 -16.72
C PHE A 43 14.15 16.73 -17.04
N SER A 44 13.11 15.93 -16.77
CA SER A 44 13.13 14.51 -17.09
C SER A 44 13.13 14.27 -18.61
N LEU A 45 13.75 13.17 -19.06
CA LEU A 45 13.74 12.77 -20.48
C LEU A 45 12.31 12.66 -21.04
N ALA A 46 11.35 12.24 -20.20
CA ALA A 46 9.95 12.17 -20.59
C ALA A 46 9.34 13.56 -20.81
N THR A 47 9.56 14.50 -19.87
CA THR A 47 9.00 15.86 -19.94
C THR A 47 9.56 16.59 -21.16
N ILE A 48 10.89 16.67 -21.27
CA ILE A 48 11.57 17.36 -22.36
C ILE A 48 11.30 16.67 -23.70
N GLY A 49 11.22 15.33 -23.73
CA GLY A 49 10.84 14.61 -24.94
C GLY A 49 9.45 14.94 -25.45
N ARG A 50 8.47 15.18 -24.56
CA ARG A 50 7.12 15.62 -24.97
C ARG A 50 7.12 17.03 -25.54
N LEU A 51 7.92 17.92 -24.95
CA LEU A 51 8.05 19.30 -25.43
C LEU A 51 8.76 19.33 -26.78
N SER A 52 9.82 18.53 -26.96
CA SER A 52 10.53 18.40 -28.23
C SER A 52 9.65 17.86 -29.33
N GLU A 53 8.87 16.81 -29.06
CA GLU A 53 7.96 16.22 -30.04
C GLU A 53 6.85 17.20 -30.47
N ARG A 54 6.31 17.99 -29.53
CA ARG A 54 5.34 19.06 -29.85
C ARG A 54 5.93 20.17 -30.70
N ALA A 55 7.21 20.46 -30.56
CA ALA A 55 7.93 21.47 -31.33
C ALA A 55 8.46 20.93 -32.68
N GLY A 56 8.12 19.71 -33.07
CA GLY A 56 8.61 19.09 -34.32
C GLY A 56 10.06 18.60 -34.25
N GLY A 57 10.60 18.44 -33.03
CA GLY A 57 11.94 17.94 -32.77
C GLY A 57 12.03 16.42 -32.69
N ILE A 58 12.95 15.93 -31.86
CA ILE A 58 13.12 14.49 -31.65
C ILE A 58 11.93 13.91 -30.88
N SER A 59 11.39 12.78 -31.35
CA SER A 59 10.31 12.09 -30.64
C SER A 59 10.76 11.61 -29.26
N ARG A 60 9.84 11.63 -28.29
CA ARG A 60 10.08 11.08 -26.95
C ARG A 60 10.59 9.65 -27.00
N LYS A 61 10.12 8.80 -27.93
CA LYS A 61 10.57 7.40 -28.04
C LYS A 61 12.03 7.32 -28.50
N ALA A 62 12.43 8.18 -29.44
CA ALA A 62 13.78 8.19 -29.98
C ALA A 62 14.85 8.61 -28.96
N LEU A 63 14.47 9.37 -27.92
CA LEU A 63 15.35 9.75 -26.82
C LEU A 63 15.79 8.59 -25.91
N TYR A 64 15.17 7.41 -26.02
CA TYR A 64 15.60 6.22 -25.27
C TYR A 64 16.57 5.33 -26.06
N ASN A 65 16.83 5.63 -27.34
CA ASN A 65 17.73 4.86 -28.17
C ASN A 65 19.21 5.19 -27.88
N ALA A 66 20.10 4.23 -28.06
CA ALA A 66 21.55 4.42 -27.84
C ALA A 66 22.15 5.55 -28.72
N THR A 67 21.60 5.77 -29.92
CA THR A 67 22.03 6.84 -30.84
C THR A 67 21.68 8.26 -30.36
N SER A 68 20.87 8.38 -29.31
CA SER A 68 20.42 9.66 -28.74
C SER A 68 21.26 10.14 -27.54
N ALA A 69 22.41 9.51 -27.28
CA ALA A 69 23.27 9.79 -26.13
C ALA A 69 23.58 11.29 -25.96
N ASP A 70 23.88 11.99 -27.05
CA ASP A 70 24.18 13.43 -27.04
C ASP A 70 22.99 14.29 -26.59
N TYR A 71 21.78 13.94 -27.04
CA TYR A 71 20.56 14.62 -26.61
C TYR A 71 20.28 14.35 -25.13
N GLN A 72 20.47 13.11 -24.69
CA GLN A 72 20.34 12.76 -23.27
C GLN A 72 21.37 13.50 -22.41
N ALA A 73 22.60 13.65 -22.88
CA ALA A 73 23.66 14.37 -22.18
C ALA A 73 23.30 15.85 -21.98
N LEU A 74 22.77 16.51 -23.02
CA LEU A 74 22.30 17.90 -22.92
C LEU A 74 21.15 18.04 -21.90
N ILE A 75 20.15 17.15 -21.95
CA ILE A 75 19.01 17.19 -21.01
C ILE A 75 19.47 16.94 -19.57
N ARG A 76 20.41 16.01 -19.35
CA ARG A 76 20.99 15.74 -18.03
C ARG A 76 21.79 16.92 -17.50
N ALA A 77 22.53 17.63 -18.36
CA ALA A 77 23.25 18.84 -17.97
C ALA A 77 22.28 19.94 -17.50
N TRP A 78 21.17 20.13 -18.22
CA TRP A 78 20.09 21.04 -17.81
C TRP A 78 19.44 20.62 -16.50
N ALA A 79 19.17 19.32 -16.30
CA ALA A 79 18.63 18.82 -15.03
C ALA A 79 19.58 19.03 -13.84
N ALA A 80 20.90 18.87 -14.06
CA ALA A 80 21.89 19.12 -13.04
C ALA A 80 22.02 20.61 -12.69
N PHE A 81 21.92 21.46 -13.71
CA PHE A 81 21.96 22.91 -13.57
C PHE A 81 20.72 23.46 -12.86
N SER A 82 19.52 23.02 -13.26
CA SER A 82 18.25 23.49 -12.67
C SER A 82 18.08 23.07 -11.22
N ALA A 83 18.62 21.92 -10.84
CA ALA A 83 18.55 21.41 -9.48
C ALA A 83 19.60 22.04 -8.52
N GLY A 84 20.35 23.04 -8.98
CA GLY A 84 21.30 23.78 -8.13
C GLY A 84 22.40 22.91 -7.52
N GLY A 85 22.85 21.88 -8.24
CA GLY A 85 23.84 20.92 -7.73
C GLY A 85 23.29 19.84 -6.80
N LYS A 86 21.98 19.86 -6.47
CA LYS A 86 21.31 18.70 -5.88
C LYS A 86 20.88 17.81 -7.02
N ALA A 87 21.81 17.00 -7.54
CA ALA A 87 21.54 15.97 -8.53
C ALA A 87 20.20 15.32 -8.20
N HIS A 88 19.24 15.40 -9.13
CA HIS A 88 17.95 14.74 -9.01
C HIS A 88 18.26 13.29 -8.65
N LEU A 89 18.01 12.93 -7.38
CA LEU A 89 18.10 11.57 -6.86
C LEU A 89 17.03 10.79 -7.62
N SER A 90 17.44 10.37 -8.81
CA SER A 90 16.66 9.62 -9.76
C SER A 90 16.51 8.24 -9.14
N LYS A 91 15.26 7.94 -8.77
CA LYS A 91 14.85 6.80 -7.95
C LYS A 91 15.45 6.86 -6.55
N VAL A 92 14.58 6.78 -5.55
CA VAL A 92 14.94 6.09 -4.30
C VAL A 92 15.63 4.81 -4.75
N PRO A 93 16.94 4.64 -4.56
CA PRO A 93 17.57 3.38 -4.90
C PRO A 93 16.77 2.33 -4.16
N THR A 94 16.29 1.32 -4.88
CA THR A 94 16.01 0.01 -4.28
C THR A 94 17.10 -0.18 -3.23
N PRO A 95 16.77 -0.37 -1.93
CA PRO A 95 17.79 -0.36 -0.90
C PRO A 95 18.86 -1.33 -1.36
N LEU A 96 20.04 -0.79 -1.71
CA LEU A 96 21.17 -1.63 -2.04
C LEU A 96 21.28 -2.55 -0.86
N GLN A 97 21.11 -3.85 -1.09
CA GLN A 97 21.25 -4.84 -0.04
C GLN A 97 22.56 -4.51 0.66
N ASP A 98 22.57 -4.47 1.99
CA ASP A 98 23.72 -3.97 2.78
C ASP A 98 25.06 -4.57 2.30
N ASN A 99 25.03 -5.81 1.80
CA ASN A 99 26.13 -6.52 1.16
C ASN A 99 26.76 -5.80 -0.04
N GLY A 100 25.96 -5.14 -0.88
CA GLY A 100 26.46 -4.38 -2.04
C GLY A 100 27.25 -3.13 -1.64
N LEU A 101 26.91 -2.51 -0.51
CA LEU A 101 27.67 -1.38 0.04
C LEU A 101 28.97 -1.84 0.70
N LEU A 102 28.96 -3.00 1.37
CA LEU A 102 30.16 -3.58 1.96
C LEU A 102 31.22 -3.94 0.90
N LEU A 103 30.81 -4.42 -0.27
CA LEU A 103 31.71 -4.77 -1.37
C LEU A 103 32.46 -3.56 -1.97
N GLN A 104 31.99 -2.34 -1.74
CA GLN A 104 32.65 -1.12 -2.21
C GLN A 104 33.81 -0.67 -1.30
N ILE A 105 33.90 -1.21 -0.07
CA ILE A 105 34.95 -0.87 0.89
C ILE A 105 36.18 -1.72 0.57
N PRO A 106 37.32 -1.15 0.13
CA PRO A 106 38.49 -1.93 -0.30
C PRO A 106 39.16 -2.67 0.85
N ASP A 107 39.28 -2.03 2.01
CA ASP A 107 39.94 -2.59 3.20
C ASP A 107 39.06 -3.65 3.89
N PRO A 108 39.54 -4.91 4.00
CA PRO A 108 38.81 -5.99 4.68
C PRO A 108 38.50 -5.72 6.16
N ALA A 109 39.38 -5.03 6.89
CA ALA A 109 39.19 -4.76 8.31
C ALA A 109 38.06 -3.74 8.52
N VAL A 110 38.08 -2.65 7.75
CA VAL A 110 37.01 -1.64 7.75
C VAL A 110 35.69 -2.26 7.26
N ARG A 111 35.75 -3.13 6.25
CA ARG A 111 34.57 -3.85 5.74
C ARG A 111 33.93 -4.73 6.82
N ALA A 112 34.73 -5.43 7.62
CA ALA A 112 34.24 -6.25 8.73
C ALA A 112 33.56 -5.39 9.80
N LEU A 113 34.16 -4.26 10.17
CA LEU A 113 33.61 -3.33 11.17
C LEU A 113 32.26 -2.75 10.71
N VAL A 114 32.18 -2.28 9.47
CA VAL A 114 30.93 -1.74 8.90
C VAL A 114 29.87 -2.85 8.76
N GLY A 115 30.29 -4.08 8.42
CA GLY A 115 29.41 -5.25 8.39
C GLY A 115 28.80 -5.56 9.76
N ALA A 116 29.59 -5.52 10.82
CA ALA A 116 29.11 -5.68 12.19
C ALA A 116 28.11 -4.58 12.58
N ALA A 117 28.40 -3.32 12.24
CA ALA A 117 27.49 -2.20 12.49
C ALA A 117 26.15 -2.34 11.74
N PHE A 118 26.17 -2.82 10.49
CA PHE A 118 24.95 -3.11 9.74
C PHE A 118 24.14 -4.26 10.35
N ALA A 119 24.81 -5.32 10.83
CA ALA A 119 24.15 -6.42 11.52
C ALA A 119 23.44 -5.95 12.79
N GLU A 120 24.11 -5.13 13.61
CA GLU A 120 23.53 -4.56 14.83
C GLU A 120 22.35 -3.63 14.52
N ARG A 121 22.51 -2.73 13.53
CA ARG A 121 21.41 -1.87 13.06
C ARG A 121 20.20 -2.69 12.62
N ASN A 122 20.42 -3.77 11.88
CA ASN A 122 19.34 -4.63 11.39
C ASN A 122 18.67 -5.39 12.52
N ARG A 123 19.43 -5.85 13.51
CA ARG A 123 18.90 -6.43 14.75
C ARG A 123 18.02 -5.43 15.48
N LEU A 124 18.52 -4.23 15.78
CA LEU A 124 17.75 -3.17 16.47
C LEU A 124 16.49 -2.79 15.69
N ARG A 125 16.56 -2.68 14.35
CA ARG A 125 15.38 -2.44 13.51
C ARG A 125 14.37 -3.58 13.59
N SER A 126 14.83 -4.84 13.63
CA SER A 126 13.96 -6.02 13.76
C SER A 126 13.28 -6.06 15.13
N GLU A 127 14.00 -5.75 16.21
CA GLU A 127 13.47 -5.65 17.56
C GLU A 127 12.44 -4.52 17.66
N VAL A 128 12.75 -3.32 17.13
CA VAL A 128 11.80 -2.20 17.06
C VAL A 128 10.57 -2.55 16.23
N THR A 129 10.74 -3.28 15.13
CA THR A 129 9.61 -3.72 14.29
C THR A 129 8.75 -4.73 15.02
N LEU A 130 9.35 -5.67 15.75
CA LEU A 130 8.67 -6.64 16.59
C LEU A 130 7.89 -5.93 17.70
N LEU A 131 8.54 -5.00 18.41
CA LEU A 131 7.91 -4.20 19.47
C LEU A 131 6.76 -3.35 18.93
N LYS A 132 6.94 -2.68 17.78
CA LYS A 132 5.88 -1.91 17.13
C LYS A 132 4.70 -2.78 16.69
N ARG A 133 4.97 -4.02 16.25
CA ARG A 133 3.93 -5.00 15.93
C ARG A 133 3.22 -5.49 17.20
N SER A 134 3.94 -5.73 18.29
CA SER A 134 3.33 -6.11 19.57
C SER A 134 2.54 -4.97 20.22
N THR A 135 2.88 -3.70 19.96
CA THR A 135 2.11 -2.55 20.47
C THR A 135 0.88 -2.23 19.62
N ASN A 136 0.88 -2.60 18.33
CA ASN A 136 -0.26 -2.45 17.42
C ASN A 136 -1.08 -3.74 17.32
N ILE A 137 -1.21 -4.49 18.41
CA ILE A 137 -2.28 -5.46 18.54
C ILE A 137 -3.56 -4.66 18.76
N VAL A 138 -4.18 -4.21 17.66
CA VAL A 138 -5.62 -3.93 17.67
C VAL A 138 -6.28 -5.29 17.84
N VAL A 139 -6.46 -5.68 19.11
CA VAL A 139 -7.38 -6.77 19.45
C VAL A 139 -8.73 -6.28 18.94
N ASP A 140 -9.19 -6.81 17.80
CA ASP A 140 -10.57 -6.64 17.41
C ASP A 140 -11.41 -7.29 18.51
N ARG A 141 -11.93 -6.47 19.42
CA ARG A 141 -12.80 -6.86 20.54
C ARG A 141 -14.23 -7.06 20.08
N ARG A 142 -14.48 -7.26 18.79
CA ARG A 142 -15.70 -7.94 18.31
C ARG A 142 -15.66 -9.38 18.80
N THR A 143 -16.09 -9.50 20.04
CA THR A 143 -16.48 -10.70 20.79
C THR A 143 -16.68 -11.92 19.90
N CYS A 144 -15.59 -12.67 19.68
CA CYS A 144 -15.70 -14.11 19.68
C CYS A 144 -16.20 -14.51 21.09
N ALA A 145 -17.17 -15.39 21.16
CA ALA A 145 -17.83 -15.84 22.38
C ALA A 145 -16.83 -16.17 23.51
N PRO A 146 -17.21 -15.97 24.78
CA PRO A 146 -16.28 -15.74 25.87
C PRO A 146 -15.59 -17.03 26.31
N SER A 147 -14.31 -17.18 26.01
CA SER A 147 -13.40 -17.87 26.91
C SER A 147 -13.09 -16.92 28.06
N THR A 148 -13.80 -17.11 29.16
CA THR A 148 -13.69 -16.44 30.46
C THR A 148 -12.26 -16.02 30.84
N PRO A 149 -11.97 -14.71 30.99
CA PRO A 149 -10.77 -14.28 31.70
C PRO A 149 -11.03 -14.35 33.21
N VAL A 150 -10.45 -15.36 33.85
CA VAL A 150 -10.40 -15.47 35.31
C VAL A 150 -9.52 -14.33 35.82
N THR A 151 -10.12 -13.28 36.37
CA THR A 151 -9.39 -12.25 37.10
C THR A 151 -9.48 -12.59 38.58
N VAL A 152 -8.39 -13.12 39.13
CA VAL A 152 -8.28 -13.35 40.57
C VAL A 152 -7.91 -12.03 41.24
N VAL A 153 -8.86 -11.44 41.96
CA VAL A 153 -8.57 -10.46 43.00
C VAL A 153 -9.33 -10.89 44.25
N ASN A 154 -8.59 -11.25 45.29
CA ASN A 154 -9.09 -11.54 46.65
C ASN A 154 -10.21 -12.61 46.75
N GLY A 155 -10.00 -13.79 46.18
CA GLY A 155 -10.67 -15.03 46.64
C GLY A 155 -12.19 -15.13 46.48
N SER A 156 -12.83 -14.26 45.70
CA SER A 156 -14.27 -14.37 45.40
C SER A 156 -14.53 -14.17 43.91
N GLU A 157 -15.12 -15.20 43.27
CA GLU A 157 -15.51 -15.19 41.87
C GLU A 157 -16.77 -14.34 41.68
N ILE A 158 -16.63 -13.15 41.09
CA ILE A 158 -17.78 -12.34 40.70
C ILE A 158 -18.12 -12.65 39.24
N TYR A 159 -19.20 -13.41 39.02
CA TYR A 159 -19.74 -13.68 37.70
C TYR A 159 -20.26 -12.37 37.09
N ALA A 160 -19.64 -11.93 35.98
CA ALA A 160 -20.20 -10.84 35.20
C ALA A 160 -21.54 -11.29 34.60
N PRO A 161 -22.63 -10.50 34.74
CA PRO A 161 -23.93 -10.89 34.19
C PRO A 161 -23.82 -11.03 32.68
N ALA A 162 -24.37 -12.12 32.15
CA ALA A 162 -24.43 -12.38 30.71
C ALA A 162 -25.04 -11.16 29.98
N PRO A 163 -24.57 -10.83 28.75
CA PRO A 163 -25.16 -9.75 27.97
C PRO A 163 -26.65 -10.05 27.77
N THR A 164 -27.50 -9.21 28.36
CA THR A 164 -28.95 -9.31 28.23
C THR A 164 -29.37 -8.71 26.90
N LEU A 165 -30.26 -9.40 26.19
CA LEU A 165 -30.85 -8.87 24.96
C LEU A 165 -31.62 -7.59 25.28
N THR A 166 -31.43 -6.56 24.47
CA THR A 166 -32.28 -5.36 24.50
C THR A 166 -33.70 -5.70 24.07
N ASP A 167 -34.67 -4.87 24.46
CA ASP A 167 -36.08 -5.07 24.08
C ASP A 167 -36.29 -5.08 22.57
N SER A 168 -35.53 -4.27 21.82
CA SER A 168 -35.57 -4.23 20.35
C SER A 168 -35.05 -5.53 19.73
N GLU A 169 -33.93 -6.06 20.23
CA GLU A 169 -33.38 -7.34 19.78
C GLU A 169 -34.34 -8.49 20.08
N ARG A 170 -34.88 -8.55 21.30
CA ARG A 170 -35.87 -9.58 21.68
C ARG A 170 -37.11 -9.52 20.79
N ARG A 171 -37.63 -8.34 20.46
CA ARG A 171 -38.78 -8.19 19.54
C ARG A 171 -38.44 -8.63 18.12
N ALA A 172 -37.27 -8.28 17.61
CA ALA A 172 -36.83 -8.67 16.27
C ALA A 172 -36.71 -10.20 16.15
N LEU A 173 -36.09 -10.85 17.14
CA LEU A 173 -35.94 -12.30 17.18
C LEU A 173 -37.30 -13.01 17.33
N LYS A 174 -38.20 -12.50 18.17
CA LYS A 174 -39.57 -13.03 18.29
C LYS A 174 -40.34 -12.95 16.97
N LYS A 175 -40.20 -11.86 16.24
CA LYS A 175 -40.81 -11.70 14.91
C LYS A 175 -40.27 -12.73 13.92
N ALA A 176 -38.95 -12.94 13.92
CA ALA A 176 -38.30 -13.92 13.04
C ALA A 176 -38.71 -15.38 13.35
N ALA A 177 -38.98 -15.70 14.62
CA ALA A 177 -39.46 -17.02 15.05
C ALA A 177 -40.98 -17.23 14.86
N SER A 178 -41.72 -16.20 14.46
CA SER A 178 -43.18 -16.24 14.44
C SER A 178 -43.71 -17.06 13.25
N PRO A 179 -44.60 -18.05 13.49
CA PRO A 179 -45.20 -18.85 12.41
C PRO A 179 -45.97 -18.03 11.37
N THR A 180 -46.56 -16.90 11.78
CA THR A 180 -47.30 -16.00 10.89
C THR A 180 -46.37 -15.27 9.93
N PHE A 181 -45.17 -14.88 10.40
CA PHE A 181 -44.14 -14.27 9.57
C PHE A 181 -43.58 -15.27 8.57
N LEU A 182 -43.28 -16.50 9.02
CA LEU A 182 -42.81 -17.56 8.13
C LEU A 182 -43.84 -17.87 7.03
N SER A 183 -45.11 -18.02 7.40
CA SER A 183 -46.19 -18.31 6.44
C SER A 183 -46.39 -17.17 5.42
N GLY A 184 -46.23 -15.91 5.85
CA GLY A 184 -46.32 -14.74 4.97
C GLY A 184 -45.24 -14.69 3.88
N GLU A 185 -44.02 -15.14 4.21
CA GLU A 185 -42.88 -15.21 3.28
C GLU A 185 -42.82 -16.53 2.50
N SER A 186 -43.86 -17.37 2.58
CA SER A 186 -43.88 -18.73 2.01
C SER A 186 -42.75 -19.62 2.55
N TRP A 187 -42.36 -19.44 3.81
CA TRP A 187 -41.37 -20.27 4.50
C TRP A 187 -42.07 -21.30 5.39
N THR A 188 -41.49 -22.49 5.45
CA THR A 188 -41.99 -23.62 6.24
C THR A 188 -40.94 -24.04 7.27
N GLU A 189 -41.37 -24.26 8.51
CA GLU A 189 -40.55 -24.86 9.57
C GLU A 189 -40.44 -26.37 9.37
N GLY A 190 -39.22 -26.90 9.39
CA GLY A 190 -38.95 -28.34 9.38
C GLY A 190 -38.85 -28.92 10.79
N VAL A 191 -38.91 -30.25 10.88
CA VAL A 191 -39.00 -31.01 12.15
C VAL A 191 -37.86 -30.69 13.13
N SER A 192 -36.66 -30.42 12.61
CA SER A 192 -35.49 -30.11 13.44
C SER A 192 -35.28 -28.61 13.66
N GLY A 193 -36.27 -27.76 13.37
CA GLY A 193 -36.17 -26.30 13.48
C GLY A 193 -35.36 -25.65 12.34
N GLU A 194 -35.22 -26.35 11.22
CA GLU A 194 -34.74 -25.79 9.94
C GLU A 194 -35.83 -24.92 9.31
N VAL A 195 -35.45 -23.98 8.44
CA VAL A 195 -36.41 -23.16 7.69
C VAL A 195 -36.19 -23.40 6.21
N LYS A 196 -37.27 -23.75 5.52
CA LYS A 196 -37.27 -24.02 4.07
C LYS A 196 -38.13 -22.99 3.35
N ASN A 197 -37.72 -22.61 2.15
CA ASN A 197 -38.53 -21.79 1.25
C ASN A 197 -39.64 -22.67 0.62
N GLY A 198 -40.68 -22.07 0.04
CA GLY A 198 -41.80 -22.77 -0.63
C GLY A 198 -41.38 -23.66 -1.81
N ARG A 199 -40.12 -23.54 -2.28
CA ARG A 199 -39.50 -24.44 -3.27
C ARG A 199 -38.73 -25.63 -2.65
N GLY A 200 -38.78 -25.81 -1.34
CA GLY A 200 -38.10 -26.88 -0.60
C GLY A 200 -36.61 -26.67 -0.32
N ARG A 201 -36.03 -25.52 -0.70
CA ARG A 201 -34.62 -25.19 -0.40
C ARG A 201 -34.47 -24.71 1.05
N THR A 202 -33.53 -25.29 1.78
CA THR A 202 -33.15 -24.86 3.14
C THR A 202 -32.52 -23.47 3.11
N LEU A 203 -33.10 -22.53 3.86
CA LEU A 203 -32.61 -21.17 4.08
C LEU A 203 -31.78 -21.09 5.36
N PHE A 204 -32.24 -21.78 6.41
CA PHE A 204 -31.57 -21.86 7.69
C PHE A 204 -31.40 -23.32 8.09
N ASP A 205 -30.21 -23.65 8.57
CA ASP A 205 -29.82 -25.01 8.94
C ASP A 205 -30.69 -25.58 10.08
N PRO A 206 -30.74 -26.91 10.23
CA PRO A 206 -31.37 -27.56 11.37
C PRO A 206 -30.91 -26.97 12.71
N GLY A 207 -31.86 -26.74 13.61
CA GLY A 207 -31.62 -26.19 14.94
C GLY A 207 -31.71 -24.67 15.02
N PHE A 208 -31.87 -23.94 13.91
CA PHE A 208 -31.96 -22.48 13.91
C PHE A 208 -33.12 -21.96 14.76
N LEU A 209 -34.37 -22.36 14.47
CA LEU A 209 -35.54 -21.91 15.22
C LEU A 209 -35.52 -22.42 16.66
N THR A 210 -35.02 -23.63 16.88
CA THR A 210 -34.87 -24.23 18.21
C THR A 210 -33.89 -23.43 19.08
N ALA A 211 -32.75 -23.02 18.53
CA ALA A 211 -31.79 -22.17 19.22
C ALA A 211 -32.37 -20.78 19.49
N LEU A 212 -33.12 -20.23 18.54
CA LEU A 212 -33.73 -18.91 18.66
C LEU A 212 -34.78 -18.87 19.79
N ARG A 213 -35.64 -19.89 19.88
CA ARG A 213 -36.62 -20.06 20.97
C ARG A 213 -35.94 -20.21 22.34
N LYS A 214 -34.86 -21.00 22.40
CA LYS A 214 -34.04 -21.14 23.63
C LYS A 214 -33.45 -19.81 24.10
N VAL A 215 -32.87 -19.03 23.18
CA VAL A 215 -32.32 -17.69 23.49
C VAL A 215 -33.42 -16.73 23.95
N LEU A 216 -34.64 -16.86 23.45
CA LEU A 216 -35.79 -16.08 23.88
C LEU A 216 -36.39 -16.53 25.23
N GLY A 217 -35.94 -17.66 25.79
CA GLY A 217 -36.50 -18.26 27.00
C GLY A 217 -37.84 -18.97 26.77
N GLU A 218 -38.18 -19.25 25.51
CA GLU A 218 -39.36 -20.02 25.12
C GLU A 218 -38.96 -21.50 25.17
N THR A 219 -38.93 -22.07 26.37
CA THR A 219 -38.77 -23.51 26.55
C THR A 219 -39.99 -24.19 25.94
N HIS A 220 -39.78 -25.01 24.90
CA HIS A 220 -40.76 -26.03 24.55
C HIS A 220 -41.02 -26.84 25.82
N GLY A 221 -42.24 -26.75 26.35
CA GLY A 221 -42.72 -27.74 27.30
C GLY A 221 -42.72 -29.07 26.56
N ASP A 222 -41.84 -29.98 26.98
CA ASP A 222 -42.00 -31.39 26.70
C ASP A 222 -43.35 -31.80 27.32
N GLY A 223 -44.32 -32.00 26.43
CA GLY A 223 -45.50 -32.79 26.75
C GLY A 223 -45.17 -34.25 26.51
N SER A 224 -44.80 -34.97 27.57
CA SER A 224 -45.17 -36.36 27.88
C SER A 224 -44.56 -36.76 29.22
#